data_AF-A0A2I0J5W1-F1
#
_entry.id   AF-A0A2I0J5W1-F1
#
_cell.length_a   1.000
_cell.length_b   1.000
_cell.length_c   1.000
_cell.angle_alpha   90.00
_cell.angle_beta   90.00
_cell.angle_gamma   90.00
#
_symmetry.space_group_name_H-M   'P 1'
#
loop_
_entity.id
_entity.type
_entity.pdbx_description
1 polymer ?
#
loop_
_entity_poly.entity_id
_entity_poly.type
_entity_poly.pdbx_seq_one_letter_code
_entity_poly.pdbx_strand_id
1 'polypeptide(L)'
;MVQAKHHKSKPGKQPHQAKKHGKQADMTQFRAQVDALGLKIVQVTADGNCFFRALADQLEGNEDEHGKYRSMVVQYILKNREMFEPFIEDEVPFEEYCQTMENDGTWAGHMELQAASLVTRSNICIHRSMSPRWYIRNFEKPGSRMIHLSYHDEEHYNSVRLREDHGDGPARPVLIKVLIGIT
;
A
#
# COMPACT_ATOMS: atom_id res chain seq x y z
N MET A 1 37.85 -33.97 -30.59
CA MET A 1 37.85 -32.99 -31.70
C MET A 1 36.50 -32.31 -31.74
N VAL A 2 36.53 -31.03 -32.06
CA VAL A 2 35.52 -30.00 -31.75
C VAL A 2 34.31 -30.08 -32.69
N GLN A 3 33.10 -29.87 -32.19
CA GLN A 3 32.01 -29.29 -32.98
C GLN A 3 31.33 -28.15 -32.25
N ALA A 4 30.98 -27.15 -33.04
CA ALA A 4 30.92 -25.74 -32.68
C ALA A 4 29.52 -25.23 -32.32
N LYS A 5 29.55 -24.03 -31.75
CA LYS A 5 28.53 -23.30 -31.01
C LYS A 5 27.30 -22.91 -31.84
N HIS A 6 26.15 -22.97 -31.17
CA HIS A 6 24.90 -22.31 -31.50
C HIS A 6 25.05 -20.79 -31.69
N HIS A 7 24.37 -20.24 -32.68
CA HIS A 7 23.98 -18.83 -32.71
C HIS A 7 22.48 -18.74 -33.02
N LYS A 8 21.68 -18.40 -31.99
CA LYS A 8 20.31 -17.88 -32.18
C LYS A 8 20.28 -16.49 -31.55
N SER A 9 19.98 -15.52 -32.39
CA SER A 9 19.87 -14.09 -32.12
C SER A 9 18.74 -13.77 -31.14
N LYS A 10 19.02 -12.87 -30.18
CA LYS A 10 18.05 -12.28 -29.24
C LYS A 10 17.05 -11.39 -30.00
N PRO A 11 15.75 -11.36 -29.63
CA PRO A 11 14.85 -10.34 -30.14
C PRO A 11 15.11 -9.01 -29.41
N GLY A 12 15.33 -7.95 -30.19
CA GLY A 12 15.57 -6.60 -29.72
C GLY A 12 14.33 -5.96 -29.08
N LYS A 13 14.55 -5.17 -28.03
CA LYS A 13 13.54 -4.31 -27.41
C LYS A 13 13.51 -2.94 -28.10
N GLN A 14 12.33 -2.49 -28.52
CA GLN A 14 11.97 -1.08 -28.77
C GLN A 14 10.46 -0.88 -28.48
N PRO A 15 9.95 0.33 -28.17
CA PRO A 15 10.50 1.41 -27.34
C PRO A 15 9.53 1.85 -26.20
N HIS A 16 10.06 2.57 -25.21
CA HIS A 16 9.46 2.91 -23.90
C HIS A 16 8.31 3.95 -23.88
N GLN A 17 7.72 4.35 -25.01
CA GLN A 17 6.87 5.56 -25.07
C GLN A 17 5.35 5.31 -24.89
N ALA A 18 4.85 4.12 -25.22
CA ALA A 18 3.41 3.81 -25.11
C ALA A 18 2.92 3.64 -23.65
N LYS A 19 3.78 3.12 -22.75
CA LYS A 19 3.43 2.88 -21.34
C LYS A 19 3.18 4.18 -20.54
N LYS A 20 3.84 5.29 -20.91
CA LYS A 20 3.77 6.54 -20.14
C LYS A 20 2.41 7.23 -20.27
N HIS A 21 1.84 7.24 -21.47
CA HIS A 21 0.51 7.82 -21.73
C HIS A 21 -0.61 7.02 -21.06
N GLY A 22 -0.53 5.68 -21.08
CA GLY A 22 -1.49 4.81 -20.37
C GLY A 22 -1.48 5.02 -18.86
N LYS A 23 -0.29 5.07 -18.24
CA LYS A 23 -0.16 5.35 -16.79
C LYS A 23 -0.70 6.73 -16.39
N GLN A 24 -0.49 7.75 -17.23
CA GLN A 24 -0.97 9.11 -16.95
C GLN A 24 -2.50 9.22 -17.06
N ALA A 25 -3.11 8.54 -18.04
CA ALA A 25 -4.56 8.48 -18.19
C ALA A 25 -5.23 7.73 -17.02
N ASP A 26 -4.66 6.60 -16.60
CA ASP A 26 -5.15 5.84 -15.45
C ASP A 26 -5.07 6.65 -14.14
N MET A 27 -3.95 7.33 -13.90
CA MET A 27 -3.84 8.25 -12.75
C MET A 27 -4.85 9.40 -12.78
N THR A 28 -5.22 9.88 -13.95
CA THR A 28 -6.23 10.95 -14.11
C THR A 28 -7.62 10.41 -13.79
N GLN A 29 -7.96 9.23 -14.30
CA GLN A 29 -9.22 8.55 -14.00
C GLN A 29 -9.35 8.24 -12.51
N PHE A 30 -8.29 7.71 -11.90
CA PHE A 30 -8.33 7.34 -10.50
C PHE A 30 -8.45 8.57 -9.59
N ARG A 31 -7.76 9.68 -9.93
CA ARG A 31 -7.95 10.97 -9.23
C ARG A 31 -9.38 11.46 -9.32
N ALA A 32 -10.00 11.41 -10.49
CA ALA A 32 -11.41 11.80 -10.66
C ALA A 32 -12.35 10.91 -9.83
N GLN A 33 -12.08 9.60 -9.76
CA GLN A 33 -12.86 8.65 -8.96
C GLN A 33 -12.82 8.99 -7.47
N VAL A 34 -11.65 9.29 -6.90
CA VAL A 34 -11.55 9.66 -5.49
C VAL A 34 -12.08 11.08 -5.23
N ASP A 35 -11.91 12.01 -6.17
CA ASP A 35 -12.43 13.38 -6.08
C ASP A 35 -13.96 13.41 -6.04
N ALA A 36 -14.62 12.52 -6.80
CA ALA A 36 -16.08 12.33 -6.75
C ALA A 36 -16.59 11.86 -5.36
N LEU A 37 -15.70 11.32 -4.51
CA LEU A 37 -16.01 10.96 -3.12
C LEU A 37 -15.65 12.08 -2.12
N GLY A 38 -15.20 13.24 -2.60
CA GLY A 38 -14.67 14.32 -1.76
C GLY A 38 -13.28 14.01 -1.19
N LEU A 39 -12.51 13.14 -1.86
CA LEU A 39 -11.19 12.70 -1.42
C LEU A 39 -10.09 13.15 -2.39
N LYS A 40 -8.84 13.10 -1.94
CA LYS A 40 -7.67 13.30 -2.78
C LYS A 40 -6.59 12.27 -2.46
N ILE A 41 -5.83 11.92 -3.49
CA ILE A 41 -4.61 11.12 -3.34
C ILE A 41 -3.47 12.06 -2.97
N VAL A 42 -2.81 11.78 -1.84
CA VAL A 42 -1.56 12.40 -1.42
C VAL A 42 -0.44 11.47 -1.85
N GLN A 43 0.37 11.94 -2.79
CA GLN A 43 1.49 11.16 -3.30
C GLN A 43 2.60 11.08 -2.27
N VAL A 44 3.08 9.87 -2.00
CA VAL A 44 4.24 9.62 -1.16
C VAL A 44 5.41 9.18 -2.02
N THR A 45 6.60 9.19 -1.43
CA THR A 45 7.83 8.79 -2.13
C THR A 45 7.78 7.31 -2.53
N ALA A 46 8.18 7.01 -3.78
CA ALA A 46 8.18 5.67 -4.36
C ALA A 46 9.56 5.00 -4.26
N ASP A 47 9.99 4.69 -3.03
CA ASP A 47 11.31 4.16 -2.67
C ASP A 47 11.24 2.74 -2.04
N GLY A 48 10.11 2.06 -2.20
CA GLY A 48 9.83 0.78 -1.53
C GLY A 48 9.30 0.90 -0.10
N ASN A 49 9.31 2.11 0.48
CA ASN A 49 8.66 2.39 1.77
C ASN A 49 7.20 2.86 1.62
N CYS A 50 6.65 2.87 0.40
CA CYS A 50 5.40 3.56 0.08
C CYS A 50 4.21 3.20 0.98
N PHE A 51 4.07 1.93 1.39
CA PHE A 51 3.03 1.55 2.36
C PHE A 51 3.23 2.23 3.71
N PHE A 52 4.43 2.15 4.28
CA PHE A 52 4.76 2.74 5.58
C PHE A 52 4.74 4.28 5.53
N ARG A 53 5.14 4.88 4.41
CA ARG A 53 5.03 6.32 4.14
C ARG A 53 3.58 6.78 4.10
N ALA A 54 2.72 6.07 3.37
CA ALA A 54 1.30 6.38 3.32
C ALA A 54 0.61 6.15 4.67
N LEU A 55 1.04 5.14 5.43
CA LEU A 55 0.59 4.89 6.80
C LEU A 55 0.99 6.04 7.74
N ALA A 56 2.25 6.48 7.66
CA ALA A 56 2.79 7.59 8.44
C ALA A 56 2.08 8.92 8.11
N ASP A 57 1.84 9.21 6.84
CA ASP A 57 0.99 10.33 6.44
C ASP A 57 -0.40 10.20 7.07
N GLN A 58 -1.09 9.06 6.95
CA GLN A 58 -2.44 8.92 7.49
C GLN A 58 -2.50 9.10 9.02
N LEU A 59 -1.45 8.69 9.71
CA LEU A 59 -1.43 8.66 11.17
C LEU A 59 -0.89 9.95 11.79
N GLU A 60 0.02 10.66 11.13
CA GLU A 60 0.70 11.85 11.66
C GLU A 60 0.73 13.05 10.72
N GLY A 61 0.51 12.86 9.41
CA GLY A 61 0.68 13.91 8.41
C GLY A 61 2.11 14.12 7.94
N ASN A 62 2.99 13.16 8.23
CA ASN A 62 4.37 13.20 7.81
C ASN A 62 4.81 11.83 7.29
N GLU A 63 5.12 11.73 6.00
CA GLU A 63 5.59 10.48 5.41
C GLU A 63 6.99 10.07 5.90
N ASP A 64 7.79 11.01 6.41
CA ASP A 64 9.17 10.74 6.85
C ASP A 64 9.22 9.93 8.15
N GLU A 65 8.10 9.80 8.86
CA GLU A 65 7.95 8.91 10.02
C GLU A 65 7.80 7.42 9.63
N HIS A 66 7.93 7.06 8.34
CA HIS A 66 7.73 5.69 7.86
C HIS A 66 8.56 4.63 8.59
N GLY A 67 9.80 4.95 8.98
CA GLY A 67 10.69 4.02 9.69
C GLY A 67 10.11 3.58 11.04
N LYS A 68 9.52 4.51 11.79
CA LYS A 68 8.82 4.22 13.06
C LYS A 68 7.69 3.21 12.86
N TYR A 69 6.91 3.39 11.80
CA TYR A 69 5.80 2.50 11.49
C TYR A 69 6.24 1.14 10.97
N ARG A 70 7.33 1.07 10.19
CA ARG A 70 7.98 -0.18 9.79
C ARG A 70 8.39 -0.98 11.02
N SER A 71 9.19 -0.39 11.91
CA SER A 71 9.64 -1.07 13.12
C SER A 71 8.46 -1.51 13.99
N MET A 72 7.44 -0.66 14.17
CA MET A 72 6.26 -1.04 14.95
C MET A 72 5.50 -2.23 14.36
N VAL A 73 5.36 -2.31 13.04
CA VAL A 73 4.73 -3.42 12.34
C VAL A 73 5.54 -4.71 12.47
N VAL A 74 6.85 -4.66 12.18
CA VAL A 74 7.73 -5.83 12.27
C VAL A 74 7.81 -6.34 13.71
N GLN A 75 7.92 -5.45 14.69
CA GLN A 75 7.88 -5.84 16.11
C GLN A 75 6.55 -6.47 16.52
N TYR A 76 5.44 -6.03 15.92
CA TYR A 76 4.15 -6.68 16.13
C TYR A 76 4.13 -8.09 15.55
N ILE A 77 4.65 -8.28 14.33
CA ILE A 77 4.77 -9.60 13.68
C ILE A 77 5.63 -10.54 14.55
N LEU A 78 6.83 -10.09 14.93
CA LEU A 78 7.76 -10.83 15.78
C LEU A 78 7.12 -11.33 17.09
N LYS A 79 6.34 -10.46 17.76
CA LYS A 79 5.67 -10.79 19.04
C LYS A 79 4.47 -11.72 18.88
N ASN A 80 3.95 -11.88 17.67
CA ASN A 80 2.75 -12.65 17.37
C ASN A 80 3.05 -13.75 16.33
N ARG A 81 4.23 -14.38 16.43
CA ARG A 81 4.73 -15.39 15.47
C ARG A 81 3.66 -16.38 15.00
N GLU A 82 2.94 -17.00 15.92
CA GLU A 82 1.91 -18.01 15.62
C GLU A 82 0.82 -17.51 14.65
N MET A 83 0.54 -16.20 14.64
CA MET A 83 -0.45 -15.59 13.75
C MET A 83 0.10 -15.34 12.34
N PHE A 84 1.42 -15.14 12.19
CA PHE A 84 2.01 -14.63 10.96
C PHE A 84 2.88 -15.65 10.23
N GLU A 85 3.60 -16.50 10.97
CA GLU A 85 4.49 -17.52 10.42
C GLU A 85 3.79 -18.45 9.41
N PRO A 86 2.53 -18.88 9.58
CA PRO A 86 1.85 -19.73 8.60
C PRO A 86 1.64 -19.09 7.21
N PHE A 87 1.90 -17.78 7.06
CA PHE A 87 1.76 -17.05 5.80
C PHE A 87 3.10 -16.69 5.15
N ILE A 88 4.21 -17.04 5.79
CA ILE A 88 5.56 -16.89 5.24
C ILE A 88 5.86 -18.11 4.36
N GLU A 89 6.61 -17.89 3.27
CA GLU A 89 7.07 -18.97 2.40
C GLU A 89 7.86 -20.01 3.20
N ASP A 90 7.57 -21.31 3.01
CA ASP A 90 8.14 -22.41 3.80
C ASP A 90 9.68 -22.44 3.76
N GLU A 91 10.29 -21.92 2.69
CA GLU A 91 11.74 -21.83 2.53
C GLU A 91 12.40 -20.66 3.28
N VAL A 92 11.63 -19.72 3.83
CA VAL A 92 12.12 -18.52 4.51
C VAL A 92 11.90 -18.64 6.02
N PRO A 93 12.97 -18.76 6.83
CA PRO A 93 12.85 -18.73 8.29
C PRO A 93 12.14 -17.46 8.78
N PHE A 94 11.24 -17.60 9.76
CA PHE A 94 10.47 -16.49 10.32
C PHE A 94 11.35 -15.30 10.75
N GLU A 95 12.47 -15.57 11.41
CA GLU A 95 13.41 -14.54 11.84
C GLU A 95 14.08 -13.82 10.67
N GLU A 96 14.42 -14.54 9.60
CA GLU A 96 15.01 -13.96 8.39
C GLU A 96 14.01 -13.07 7.65
N TYR A 97 12.75 -13.51 7.57
CA TYR A 97 11.66 -12.69 7.06
C TYR A 97 11.55 -11.37 7.83
N CYS A 98 11.50 -11.43 9.17
CA CYS A 98 11.37 -10.23 10.00
C CYS A 98 12.58 -9.30 9.87
N GLN A 99 13.80 -9.85 9.83
CA GLN A 99 15.02 -9.05 9.58
C GLN A 99 14.97 -8.37 8.21
N THR A 100 14.51 -9.08 7.18
CA THR A 100 14.36 -8.53 5.84
C THR A 100 13.30 -7.42 5.79
N MET A 101 12.17 -7.61 6.47
CA MET A 101 11.09 -6.61 6.53
C MET A 101 11.49 -5.36 7.34
N GLU A 102 12.42 -5.47 8.28
CA GLU A 102 12.96 -4.32 9.02
C GLU A 102 13.85 -3.43 8.12
N ASN A 103 14.43 -3.98 7.04
CA ASN A 103 15.29 -3.21 6.15
C ASN A 103 14.52 -2.10 5.42
N ASP A 104 15.18 -0.94 5.29
CA ASP A 104 14.65 0.19 4.54
C ASP A 104 14.42 -0.18 3.07
N GLY A 105 13.30 0.29 2.51
CA GLY A 105 12.91 0.00 1.13
C GLY A 105 12.32 -1.40 0.89
N THR A 106 12.26 -2.30 1.88
CA THR A 106 11.58 -3.60 1.71
C THR A 106 10.07 -3.39 1.57
N TRP A 107 9.48 -3.99 0.52
CA TRP A 107 8.07 -3.81 0.19
C TRP A 107 7.17 -4.56 1.17
N ALA A 108 6.09 -3.90 1.60
CA ALA A 108 5.07 -4.47 2.45
C ALA A 108 4.02 -5.26 1.64
N GLY A 109 3.58 -6.38 2.18
CA GLY A 109 2.51 -7.22 1.65
C GLY A 109 1.27 -7.25 2.55
N HIS A 110 0.39 -8.21 2.29
CA HIS A 110 -0.87 -8.36 3.04
C HIS A 110 -0.64 -8.55 4.55
N MET A 111 0.44 -9.25 4.94
CA MET A 111 0.80 -9.46 6.35
C MET A 111 1.09 -8.14 7.06
N GLU A 112 1.88 -7.26 6.46
CA GLU A 112 2.20 -5.94 7.01
C GLU A 112 0.96 -5.07 7.13
N LEU A 113 0.04 -5.16 6.16
CA LEU A 113 -1.25 -4.48 6.22
C LEU A 113 -2.10 -4.98 7.41
N GLN A 114 -2.17 -6.30 7.62
CA GLN A 114 -2.87 -6.91 8.74
C GLN A 114 -2.26 -6.52 10.08
N ALA A 115 -0.93 -6.62 10.21
CA ALA A 115 -0.18 -6.22 11.40
C ALA A 115 -0.31 -4.72 11.69
N ALA A 116 -0.19 -3.86 10.67
CA ALA A 116 -0.38 -2.42 10.79
C ALA A 116 -1.78 -2.08 11.29
N SER A 117 -2.81 -2.74 10.75
CA SER A 117 -4.18 -2.56 11.23
C SER A 117 -4.30 -2.85 12.73
N LEU A 118 -3.78 -3.99 13.16
CA LEU A 118 -3.85 -4.43 14.56
C LEU A 118 -3.07 -3.51 15.51
N VAL A 119 -1.81 -3.20 15.19
CA VAL A 119 -0.92 -2.42 16.07
C VAL A 119 -1.32 -0.94 16.16
N THR A 120 -1.85 -0.36 15.07
CA THR A 120 -2.34 1.03 15.04
C THR A 120 -3.80 1.17 15.46
N ARG A 121 -4.45 0.04 15.81
CA ARG A 121 -5.88 -0.07 16.17
C ARG A 121 -6.81 0.61 15.16
N SER A 122 -6.52 0.42 13.88
CA SER A 122 -7.23 1.07 12.77
C SER A 122 -7.59 0.05 11.69
N ASN A 123 -8.78 0.12 11.13
CA ASN A 123 -9.12 -0.60 9.89
C ASN A 123 -8.41 0.07 8.69
N ILE A 124 -8.26 -0.65 7.58
CA ILE A 124 -7.65 -0.13 6.36
C ILE A 124 -8.64 -0.28 5.20
N CYS A 125 -8.82 0.78 4.42
CA CYS A 125 -9.58 0.80 3.17
C CYS A 125 -8.61 1.14 2.02
N ILE A 126 -8.56 0.26 1.02
CA ILE A 126 -7.69 0.44 -0.15
C ILE A 126 -8.55 0.73 -1.36
N HIS A 127 -8.43 1.95 -1.87
CA HIS A 127 -9.01 2.39 -3.12
C HIS A 127 -8.19 1.87 -4.30
N ARG A 128 -8.85 1.49 -5.38
CA ARG A 128 -8.25 1.00 -6.62
C ARG A 128 -8.96 1.64 -7.82
N SER A 129 -8.23 1.92 -8.89
CA SER A 129 -8.79 2.47 -10.13
C SER A 129 -9.81 1.49 -10.72
N MET A 130 -11.04 1.97 -10.93
CA MET A 130 -12.13 1.23 -11.58
C MET A 130 -12.40 -0.17 -11.01
N SER A 131 -12.07 -0.39 -9.75
CA SER A 131 -12.14 -1.69 -9.08
C SER A 131 -12.77 -1.56 -7.70
N PRO A 132 -13.38 -2.63 -7.17
CA PRO A 132 -13.86 -2.63 -5.80
C PRO A 132 -12.76 -2.30 -4.80
N ARG A 133 -13.14 -1.58 -3.74
CA ARG A 133 -12.26 -1.30 -2.60
C ARG A 133 -11.98 -2.58 -1.84
N TRP A 134 -10.73 -2.74 -1.40
CA TRP A 134 -10.36 -3.77 -0.44
C TRP A 134 -10.39 -3.24 0.98
N TYR A 135 -10.57 -4.15 1.94
CA TYR A 135 -10.64 -3.79 3.35
C TYR A 135 -9.87 -4.78 4.22
N ILE A 136 -9.16 -4.23 5.20
CA ILE A 136 -8.71 -4.95 6.40
C ILE A 136 -9.59 -4.45 7.55
N ARG A 137 -10.43 -5.32 8.11
CA ARG A 137 -11.38 -4.98 9.19
C ARG A 137 -11.15 -5.84 10.41
N ASN A 138 -10.42 -5.28 11.38
CA ASN A 138 -10.17 -5.92 12.67
C ASN A 138 -11.02 -5.33 13.79
N PHE A 139 -11.69 -4.19 13.55
CA PHE A 139 -12.46 -3.46 14.57
C PHE A 139 -13.86 -3.12 14.05
N GLU A 140 -14.88 -3.72 14.65
CA GLU A 140 -16.29 -3.55 14.23
C GLU A 140 -17.04 -2.46 14.99
N LYS A 141 -16.43 -1.91 16.05
CA LYS A 141 -17.08 -0.89 16.89
C LYS A 141 -17.40 0.35 16.05
N PRO A 142 -18.60 0.94 16.18
CA PRO A 142 -18.91 2.24 15.57
C PRO A 142 -17.85 3.28 15.92
N GLY A 143 -17.39 4.03 14.93
CA GLY A 143 -16.34 5.03 15.10
C GLY A 143 -14.90 4.48 15.15
N SER A 144 -14.69 3.17 14.92
CA SER A 144 -13.34 2.63 14.74
C SER A 144 -12.61 3.37 13.61
N ARG A 145 -11.35 3.76 13.86
CA ARG A 145 -10.55 4.51 12.89
C ARG A 145 -10.39 3.71 11.60
N MET A 146 -10.42 4.41 10.46
CA MET A 146 -10.22 3.84 9.12
C MET A 146 -9.12 4.64 8.43
N ILE A 147 -8.07 3.94 8.01
CA ILE A 147 -6.98 4.47 7.20
C ILE A 147 -7.37 4.28 5.74
N HIS A 148 -7.18 5.32 4.92
CA HIS A 148 -7.50 5.27 3.50
C HIS A 148 -6.23 5.35 2.67
N LEU A 149 -6.03 4.31 1.85
CA LEU A 149 -4.91 4.19 0.94
C LEU A 149 -5.42 4.07 -0.49
N SER A 150 -4.58 4.39 -1.47
CA SER A 150 -4.81 4.09 -2.88
C SER A 150 -3.69 3.21 -3.38
N TYR A 151 -4.02 2.20 -4.18
CA TYR A 151 -3.06 1.25 -4.73
C TYR A 151 -3.02 1.36 -6.24
N HIS A 152 -1.81 1.56 -6.79
CA HIS A 152 -1.55 1.94 -8.17
C HIS A 152 -0.59 0.94 -8.83
N ASP A 153 -0.82 0.65 -10.11
CA ASP A 153 0.08 -0.17 -10.95
C ASP A 153 0.52 -1.51 -10.34
N GLU A 154 -0.26 -2.08 -9.42
CA GLU A 154 0.08 -3.30 -8.67
C GLU A 154 1.38 -3.21 -7.82
N GLU A 155 1.89 -2.01 -7.56
CA GLU A 155 3.20 -1.85 -6.91
C GLU A 155 3.24 -0.74 -5.86
N HIS A 156 2.35 0.26 -5.93
CA HIS A 156 2.57 1.49 -5.18
C HIS A 156 1.36 1.94 -4.37
N TYR A 157 1.59 2.23 -3.09
CA TYR A 157 0.61 2.81 -2.19
C TYR A 157 0.78 4.32 -2.09
N ASN A 158 -0.34 5.04 -2.05
CA ASN A 158 -0.40 6.44 -1.69
C ASN A 158 -1.45 6.66 -0.60
N SER A 159 -1.31 7.74 0.16
CA SER A 159 -2.31 8.14 1.14
C SER A 159 -3.55 8.72 0.44
N VAL A 160 -4.73 8.55 1.06
CA VAL A 160 -5.97 9.17 0.61
C VAL A 160 -6.59 9.97 1.75
N ARG A 161 -6.75 11.27 1.54
CA ARG A 161 -7.29 12.20 2.54
C ARG A 161 -8.58 12.85 2.04
N LEU A 162 -9.30 13.54 2.93
CA LEU A 162 -10.36 14.46 2.50
C LEU A 162 -9.77 15.52 1.56
N ARG A 163 -10.56 15.98 0.59
CA ARG A 163 -10.12 16.97 -0.40
C ARG A 163 -9.64 18.25 0.27
N GLU A 164 -10.36 18.69 1.30
CA GLU A 164 -10.08 19.87 2.12
C GLU A 164 -9.02 19.66 3.22
N ASP A 165 -8.46 18.45 3.39
CA ASP A 165 -7.44 18.18 4.41
C ASP A 165 -6.09 18.80 4.02
N HIS A 166 -5.54 19.70 4.83
CA HIS A 166 -4.33 20.45 4.48
C HIS A 166 -3.02 19.70 4.70
N GLY A 167 -3.02 18.57 5.43
CA GLY A 167 -1.79 17.82 5.70
C GLY A 167 -1.08 18.17 7.01
N ASP A 168 -1.57 19.15 7.78
CA ASP A 168 -0.88 19.66 8.98
C ASP A 168 -1.00 18.75 10.23
N GLY A 169 -1.18 17.45 10.03
CA GLY A 169 -1.40 16.47 11.10
C GLY A 169 -2.04 15.17 10.61
N PRO A 170 -2.50 14.31 11.54
CA PRO A 170 -3.19 13.06 11.22
C PRO A 170 -4.35 13.27 10.25
N ALA A 171 -4.53 12.34 9.32
CA ALA A 171 -5.62 12.43 8.35
C ALA A 171 -6.98 12.47 9.06
N ARG A 172 -7.84 13.39 8.61
CA ARG A 172 -9.20 13.54 9.16
C ARG A 172 -10.05 12.30 8.83
N PRO A 173 -10.96 11.89 9.74
CA PRO A 173 -11.83 10.74 9.49
C PRO A 173 -12.64 10.90 8.19
N VAL A 174 -12.54 9.91 7.31
CA VAL A 174 -13.30 9.86 6.07
C VAL A 174 -14.60 9.09 6.29
N LEU A 175 -15.74 9.75 6.06
CA LEU A 175 -17.05 9.12 6.06
C LEU A 175 -17.48 8.85 4.62
N ILE A 176 -17.20 7.64 4.13
CA ILE A 176 -17.71 7.24 2.82
C ILE A 176 -19.20 6.95 2.99
N LYS A 177 -20.05 7.92 2.62
CA LYS A 177 -21.48 7.69 2.48
C LYS A 177 -21.64 6.59 1.43
N VAL A 178 -21.98 5.39 1.89
CA VAL A 178 -22.54 4.38 0.98
C VAL A 178 -23.83 5.02 0.50
N LEU A 179 -23.88 5.42 -0.77
CA LEU A 179 -25.17 5.61 -1.43
C LEU A 179 -25.80 4.22 -1.41
N ILE A 180 -26.58 3.95 -0.36
CA ILE A 180 -27.51 2.83 -0.34
C ILE A 180 -28.48 3.19 -1.46
N GLY A 181 -28.26 2.59 -2.64
CA GLY A 181 -29.17 2.72 -3.75
C GLY A 181 -30.54 2.26 -3.26
N ILE A 182 -31.45 3.21 -3.12
CA ILE A 182 -32.88 2.93 -3.18
C ILE A 182 -33.13 2.54 -4.64
N THR A 183 -33.31 1.24 -4.88
CA THR A 183 -34.32 0.62 -5.76
C THR A 183 -34.18 -0.88 -5.67
#